data_AF-A0A9P8SM41-F1
#
_entry.id   AF-A0A9P8SM41-F1
#
_cell.length_a   1.000
_cell.length_b   1.000
_cell.length_c   1.000
_cell.angle_alpha   90.00
_cell.angle_beta   90.00
_cell.angle_gamma   90.00
#
_symmetry.space_group_name_H-M   'P 1'
#
loop_
_entity.id
_entity.type
_entity.pdbx_description
1 polymer ?
#
loop_
_entity_poly.entity_id
_entity_poly.type
_entity_poly.pdbx_seq_one_letter_code
_entity_poly.pdbx_strand_id
1 'polypeptide(L)'
;MAQSRRLGDFVATVAAEQGLELNPSHPPFNHHDSPILRPNRAPNHVLLYPGSFNPPHRGHQALLDHVLRNAGDDLFLAAAIILPTDDDKLAAKNTKDEQPFLLTKAKRANLWHEAGLPKDRVWVFEGSEDSWKSFRARLQKNLARRCIDLRFVLLVGPDWISSRAASDPKSWDCVEALTSDVSRPVDFRYPYSLRQLPACSMWEPCSLQGDAPPSKVAIDAAAGKSLSPQHHQPATFLTARLFPRIQPEAKQSSYPLCRSSPLGSARR
;
A
#
# COMPACT_ATOMS: atom_id res chain seq x y z
N MET A 1 -10.55 12.26 -29.35
CA MET A 1 -11.17 11.47 -28.26
C MET A 1 -10.28 11.57 -27.03
N ALA A 2 -10.83 11.87 -25.86
CA ALA A 2 -10.04 11.88 -24.63
C ALA A 2 -9.59 10.44 -24.31
N GLN A 3 -8.29 10.18 -24.31
CA GLN A 3 -7.77 8.84 -23.98
C GLN A 3 -8.05 8.53 -22.50
N SER A 4 -8.55 7.33 -22.22
CA SER A 4 -8.83 6.90 -20.83
C SER A 4 -7.60 7.05 -19.93
N ARG A 5 -7.85 7.40 -18.68
CA ARG A 5 -6.84 7.51 -17.60
C ARG A 5 -7.10 6.53 -16.46
N ARG A 6 -8.04 5.60 -16.64
CA ARG A 6 -8.43 4.63 -15.62
C ARG A 6 -7.43 3.48 -15.58
N LEU A 7 -6.97 3.13 -14.38
CA LEU A 7 -6.00 2.05 -14.20
C LEU A 7 -6.50 0.72 -14.78
N GLY A 8 -7.78 0.40 -14.62
CA GLY A 8 -8.42 -0.81 -15.13
C GLY A 8 -8.32 -0.95 -16.66
N ASP A 9 -8.44 0.15 -17.40
CA ASP A 9 -8.36 0.12 -18.87
C ASP A 9 -6.92 -0.16 -19.34
N PHE A 10 -5.92 0.37 -18.63
CA PHE A 10 -4.53 0.04 -18.91
C PHE A 10 -4.21 -1.41 -18.57
N VAL A 11 -4.72 -1.91 -17.45
CA VAL A 11 -4.57 -3.30 -17.04
C VAL A 11 -5.19 -4.23 -18.08
N ALA A 12 -6.42 -3.96 -18.52
CA ALA A 12 -7.10 -4.75 -19.54
C ALA A 12 -6.34 -4.75 -20.88
N THR A 13 -5.81 -3.59 -21.28
CA THR A 13 -4.97 -3.47 -22.48
C THR A 13 -3.73 -4.36 -22.38
N VAL A 14 -2.98 -4.25 -21.28
CA VAL A 14 -1.74 -5.03 -21.09
C VAL A 14 -2.03 -6.53 -20.96
N ALA A 15 -3.14 -6.90 -20.31
CA ALA A 15 -3.56 -8.29 -20.21
C ALA A 15 -3.84 -8.88 -21.60
N ALA A 16 -4.60 -8.17 -22.44
CA ALA A 16 -4.86 -8.59 -23.82
C ALA A 16 -3.57 -8.70 -24.66
N GLU A 17 -2.65 -7.73 -24.54
CA GLU A 17 -1.33 -7.76 -25.22
C GLU A 17 -0.46 -8.97 -24.81
N GLN A 18 -0.72 -9.56 -23.65
CA GLN A 18 0.00 -10.72 -23.13
C GLN A 18 -0.77 -12.04 -23.28
N GLY A 19 -1.99 -12.00 -23.82
CA GLY A 19 -2.86 -13.18 -23.86
C GLY A 19 -3.29 -13.65 -22.47
N LEU A 20 -3.29 -12.76 -21.47
CA LEU A 20 -3.83 -13.07 -20.14
C LEU A 20 -5.35 -12.98 -20.18
N GLU A 21 -6.00 -14.09 -19.86
CA GLU A 21 -7.46 -14.14 -19.71
C GLU A 21 -7.85 -13.44 -18.40
N LEU A 22 -8.64 -12.37 -18.52
CA LEU A 22 -9.22 -11.69 -17.37
C LEU A 22 -10.57 -12.34 -17.03
N ASN A 23 -10.79 -12.58 -15.74
CA ASN A 23 -12.06 -13.10 -15.25
C ASN A 23 -13.15 -12.03 -15.39
N PRO A 24 -14.18 -12.23 -16.25
CA PRO A 24 -15.21 -11.21 -16.48
C PRO A 24 -16.11 -10.99 -15.25
N SER A 25 -16.20 -11.97 -14.34
CA SER A 25 -16.96 -11.84 -13.09
C SER A 25 -16.21 -10.98 -12.05
N HIS A 26 -14.89 -10.85 -12.20
CA HIS A 26 -14.00 -10.12 -11.30
C HIS A 26 -13.04 -9.22 -12.10
N PRO A 27 -13.57 -8.24 -12.84
CA PRO A 27 -12.75 -7.39 -13.69
C PRO A 27 -11.79 -6.55 -12.84
N PRO A 28 -10.58 -6.24 -13.34
CA PRO A 28 -9.61 -5.42 -12.62
C PRO A 28 -10.19 -4.04 -12.27
N PHE A 29 -10.23 -3.72 -10.97
CA PHE A 29 -10.61 -2.41 -10.45
C PHE A 29 -12.00 -1.91 -10.86
N ASN A 30 -12.94 -2.81 -11.20
CA ASN A 30 -14.30 -2.49 -11.62
C ASN A 30 -14.36 -1.30 -12.62
N HIS A 31 -14.08 -1.55 -13.91
CA HIS A 31 -13.86 -0.58 -15.00
C HIS A 31 -14.48 0.83 -14.85
N HIS A 32 -15.74 0.95 -14.43
CA HIS A 32 -16.45 2.23 -14.28
C HIS A 32 -15.98 3.10 -13.09
N ASP A 33 -15.54 2.49 -11.99
CA ASP A 33 -15.10 3.14 -10.76
C ASP A 33 -13.58 3.06 -10.56
N SER A 34 -12.87 2.55 -11.55
CA SER A 34 -11.43 2.36 -11.49
C SER A 34 -10.67 3.68 -11.25
N PRO A 35 -9.60 3.66 -10.41
CA PRO A 35 -8.82 4.84 -10.06
C PRO A 35 -8.29 5.58 -11.28
N ILE A 36 -8.41 6.90 -11.24
CA ILE A 36 -7.91 7.79 -12.29
C ILE A 36 -6.44 8.11 -11.98
N LEU A 37 -5.57 7.75 -12.93
CA LEU A 37 -4.15 8.04 -12.83
C LEU A 37 -3.85 9.49 -13.23
N ARG A 38 -2.90 10.09 -12.51
CA ARG A 38 -2.50 11.49 -12.69
C ARG A 38 -1.26 11.58 -13.59
N PRO A 39 -1.35 12.13 -14.81
CA PRO A 39 -0.18 12.42 -15.64
C PRO A 39 0.56 13.67 -15.15
N ASN A 40 1.86 13.77 -15.44
CA ASN A 40 2.71 14.94 -15.18
C ASN A 40 2.69 15.43 -13.71
N ARG A 41 2.51 14.51 -12.76
CA ARG A 41 2.46 14.80 -11.32
C ARG A 41 3.34 13.83 -10.55
N ALA A 42 3.34 13.96 -9.23
CA ALA A 42 3.91 12.98 -8.31
C ALA A 42 3.44 11.55 -8.63
N PRO A 43 4.25 10.53 -8.32
CA PRO A 43 3.98 9.15 -8.71
C PRO A 43 2.61 8.66 -8.26
N ASN A 44 2.02 7.78 -9.07
CA ASN A 44 0.83 7.02 -8.71
C ASN A 44 1.32 5.71 -8.09
N HIS A 45 0.99 5.45 -6.83
CA HIS A 45 1.40 4.22 -6.17
C HIS A 45 0.28 3.17 -6.20
N VAL A 46 0.68 1.92 -6.45
CA VAL A 46 -0.18 0.74 -6.35
C VAL A 46 0.47 -0.23 -5.36
N LEU A 47 -0.30 -0.71 -4.38
CA LEU A 47 0.19 -1.75 -3.48
C LEU A 47 0.33 -3.05 -4.26
N LEU A 48 1.46 -3.71 -4.13
CA LEU A 48 1.61 -5.11 -4.46
C LEU A 48 1.55 -5.90 -3.16
N TYR A 49 0.59 -6.81 -3.02
CA TYR A 49 0.43 -7.64 -1.84
C TYR A 49 0.64 -9.13 -2.18
N PRO A 50 1.90 -9.58 -2.24
CA PRO A 50 2.19 -10.98 -2.52
C PRO A 50 2.05 -11.83 -1.27
N GLY A 51 1.65 -13.09 -1.43
CA GLY A 51 1.57 -14.01 -0.31
C GLY A 51 1.06 -15.40 -0.67
N SER A 52 1.35 -16.35 0.21
CA SER A 52 0.84 -17.72 0.08
C SER A 52 -0.69 -17.76 0.19
N PHE A 53 -1.27 -16.99 1.11
CA PHE A 53 -2.72 -16.91 1.34
C PHE A 53 -3.39 -18.29 1.36
N ASN A 54 -2.90 -19.20 2.20
CA ASN A 54 -3.29 -20.60 2.16
C ASN A 54 -3.94 -21.07 3.49
N PRO A 55 -5.21 -20.70 3.77
CA PRO A 55 -6.08 -19.77 3.03
C PRO A 55 -5.81 -18.29 3.35
N PRO A 56 -6.36 -17.32 2.58
CA PRO A 56 -6.50 -15.96 3.09
C PRO A 56 -7.35 -15.96 4.37
N HIS A 57 -7.13 -14.98 5.25
CA HIS A 57 -7.80 -14.92 6.56
C HIS A 57 -7.95 -13.47 7.00
N ARG A 58 -8.73 -13.24 8.08
CA ARG A 58 -9.08 -11.89 8.59
C ARG A 58 -7.87 -10.98 8.83
N GLY A 59 -6.75 -11.53 9.30
CA GLY A 59 -5.51 -10.74 9.46
C GLY A 59 -4.94 -10.17 8.15
N HIS A 60 -5.02 -10.91 7.04
CA HIS A 60 -4.59 -10.41 5.73
C HIS A 60 -5.48 -9.28 5.24
N GLN A 61 -6.80 -9.45 5.37
CA GLN A 61 -7.78 -8.42 5.01
C GLN A 61 -7.64 -7.17 5.88
N ALA A 62 -7.50 -7.34 7.20
CA ALA A 62 -7.31 -6.23 8.13
C ALA A 62 -6.06 -5.40 7.81
N LEU A 63 -4.95 -6.05 7.41
CA LEU A 63 -3.74 -5.36 6.98
C LEU A 63 -3.97 -4.55 5.71
N LEU A 64 -4.56 -5.17 4.68
CA LEU A 64 -4.86 -4.50 3.42
C LEU A 64 -5.79 -3.30 3.61
N ASP A 65 -6.90 -3.50 4.33
CA ASP A 65 -7.89 -2.46 4.61
C ASP A 65 -7.32 -1.33 5.47
N HIS A 66 -6.43 -1.65 6.40
CA HIS A 66 -5.77 -0.64 7.23
C HIS A 66 -4.86 0.24 6.37
N VAL A 67 -4.00 -0.35 5.54
CA VAL A 67 -3.09 0.43 4.68
C VAL A 67 -3.86 1.23 3.63
N LEU A 68 -4.88 0.65 2.99
CA LEU A 68 -5.68 1.37 1.98
C LEU A 68 -6.45 2.59 2.52
N ARG A 69 -6.74 2.60 3.83
CA ARG A 69 -7.43 3.70 4.52
C ARG A 69 -6.49 4.71 5.18
N ASN A 70 -5.32 4.26 5.62
CA ASN A 70 -4.43 5.06 6.47
C ASN A 70 -3.09 5.42 5.79
N ALA A 71 -2.85 4.96 4.57
CA ALA A 71 -1.72 5.47 3.78
C ALA A 71 -1.89 6.98 3.61
N GLY A 72 -0.88 7.75 4.02
CA GLY A 72 -0.89 9.21 3.96
C GLY A 72 -1.03 9.75 2.53
N ASP A 73 -1.43 11.02 2.43
CA ASP A 73 -1.61 11.68 1.12
C ASP A 73 -0.31 11.75 0.30
N ASP A 74 0.83 11.68 0.98
CA ASP A 74 2.16 11.68 0.40
C ASP A 74 2.46 10.42 -0.43
N LEU A 75 1.85 9.29 -0.05
CA LEU A 75 1.97 8.03 -0.78
C LEU A 75 1.03 7.95 -1.98
N PHE A 76 0.00 8.81 -2.09
CA PHE A 76 -1.01 8.78 -3.15
C PHE A 76 -1.34 7.37 -3.68
N LEU A 77 -1.96 6.58 -2.80
CA LEU A 77 -2.19 5.18 -3.07
C LEU A 77 -3.48 4.96 -3.88
N ALA A 78 -3.34 4.70 -5.18
CA ALA A 78 -4.45 4.56 -6.11
C ALA A 78 -5.21 3.23 -5.91
N ALA A 79 -4.48 2.12 -5.79
CA ALA A 79 -5.06 0.78 -5.82
C ALA A 79 -4.18 -0.26 -5.12
N ALA A 80 -4.65 -1.51 -5.05
CA ALA A 80 -3.88 -2.67 -4.59
C ALA A 80 -4.07 -3.88 -5.52
N ILE A 81 -3.00 -4.65 -5.69
CA ILE A 81 -2.99 -5.91 -6.42
C ILE A 81 -2.56 -7.02 -5.46
N ILE A 82 -3.43 -7.99 -5.26
CA ILE A 82 -3.14 -9.20 -4.49
C ILE A 82 -2.52 -10.21 -5.46
N LEU A 83 -1.35 -10.75 -5.08
CA LEU A 83 -0.62 -11.71 -5.90
C LEU A 83 -0.42 -13.02 -5.13
N PRO A 84 -1.33 -14.00 -5.28
CA PRO A 84 -1.16 -15.31 -4.67
C PRO A 84 0.07 -16.03 -5.24
N THR A 85 0.89 -16.61 -4.36
CA THR A 85 2.05 -17.43 -4.73
C THR A 85 1.64 -18.60 -5.63
N ASP A 86 2.48 -18.99 -6.58
CA ASP A 86 2.23 -20.15 -7.45
C ASP A 86 2.23 -21.47 -6.67
N ASP A 87 1.46 -22.46 -7.15
CA ASP A 87 1.24 -23.71 -6.42
C ASP A 87 2.52 -24.52 -6.20
N ASP A 88 3.42 -24.57 -7.19
CA ASP A 88 4.71 -25.28 -7.07
C ASP A 88 5.60 -24.63 -6.00
N LYS A 89 5.63 -23.30 -5.94
CA LYS A 89 6.41 -22.54 -4.95
C LYS A 89 5.80 -22.67 -3.56
N LEU A 90 4.47 -22.72 -3.48
CA LEU A 90 3.76 -23.00 -2.23
C LEU A 90 4.09 -24.42 -1.74
N ALA A 91 4.06 -25.42 -2.62
CA ALA A 91 4.42 -26.79 -2.28
C ALA A 91 5.88 -26.90 -1.82
N ALA A 92 6.82 -26.29 -2.55
CA ALA A 92 8.24 -26.26 -2.20
C ALA A 92 8.50 -25.69 -0.79
N LYS A 93 7.74 -24.65 -0.39
CA LYS A 93 7.85 -24.03 0.93
C LYS A 93 7.39 -24.94 2.09
N ASN A 94 6.49 -25.89 1.82
CA ASN A 94 5.91 -26.78 2.83
C ASN A 94 6.43 -28.23 2.68
N THR A 95 7.59 -28.43 2.04
CA THR A 95 8.21 -29.74 1.82
C THR A 95 8.59 -30.49 3.11
N LYS A 96 8.67 -29.78 4.24
CA LYS A 96 9.00 -30.36 5.55
C LYS A 96 7.79 -30.86 6.32
N ASP A 97 6.58 -30.54 5.86
CA ASP A 97 5.36 -30.97 6.53
C ASP A 97 4.98 -32.35 6.00
N GLU A 98 4.68 -33.30 6.89
CA GLU A 98 4.31 -34.68 6.50
C GLU A 98 2.99 -34.73 5.71
N GLN A 99 2.07 -33.81 6.02
CA GLN A 99 0.77 -33.68 5.36
C GLN A 99 0.41 -32.20 5.19
N PRO A 100 1.00 -31.50 4.22
CA PRO A 100 0.77 -30.07 4.04
C PRO A 100 -0.64 -29.81 3.54
N PHE A 101 -1.37 -28.89 4.19
CA PHE A 101 -2.64 -28.40 3.69
C PHE A 101 -2.40 -27.37 2.58
N LEU A 102 -2.61 -27.73 1.32
CA LEU A 102 -2.29 -26.89 0.16
C LEU A 102 -3.53 -26.62 -0.70
N LEU A 103 -4.03 -25.38 -0.67
CA LEU A 103 -5.05 -24.91 -1.58
C LEU A 103 -4.41 -24.46 -2.90
N THR A 104 -5.04 -24.85 -4.01
CA THR A 104 -4.64 -24.36 -5.34
C THR A 104 -4.78 -22.85 -5.44
N LYS A 105 -4.01 -22.23 -6.33
CA LYS A 105 -4.02 -20.79 -6.56
C LYS A 105 -5.40 -20.27 -6.92
N ALA A 106 -6.11 -20.99 -7.78
CA ALA A 106 -7.49 -20.68 -8.14
C ALA A 106 -8.43 -20.67 -6.92
N LYS A 107 -8.33 -21.66 -6.03
CA LYS A 107 -9.13 -21.68 -4.78
C LYS A 107 -8.78 -20.51 -3.87
N ARG A 108 -7.50 -20.20 -3.72
CA ARG A 108 -7.03 -19.07 -2.90
C ARG A 108 -7.47 -17.71 -3.46
N ALA A 109 -7.49 -17.55 -4.79
CA ALA A 109 -8.02 -16.36 -5.46
C ALA A 109 -9.54 -16.23 -5.25
N ASN A 110 -10.30 -17.33 -5.40
CA ASN A 110 -11.74 -17.33 -5.14
C ASN A 110 -12.08 -16.95 -3.71
N LEU A 111 -11.33 -17.43 -2.72
CA LEU A 111 -11.51 -17.02 -1.32
C LEU A 111 -11.29 -15.52 -1.10
N TRP A 112 -10.41 -14.88 -1.87
CA TRP A 112 -10.27 -13.42 -1.84
C TRP A 112 -11.46 -12.71 -2.49
N HIS A 113 -11.97 -13.23 -3.61
CA HIS A 113 -13.16 -12.69 -4.26
C HIS A 113 -14.41 -12.76 -3.36
N GLU A 114 -14.51 -13.80 -2.54
CA GLU A 114 -15.56 -13.99 -1.53
C GLU A 114 -15.38 -13.13 -0.27
N ALA A 115 -14.18 -12.56 -0.04
CA ALA A 115 -13.87 -11.78 1.16
C ALA A 115 -14.49 -10.36 1.18
N GLY A 116 -15.21 -9.96 0.13
CA GLY A 116 -15.88 -8.65 0.07
C GLY A 116 -14.91 -7.48 -0.12
N LEU A 117 -13.83 -7.67 -0.87
CA LEU A 117 -12.84 -6.62 -1.16
C LEU A 117 -13.45 -5.44 -1.93
N PRO A 118 -12.94 -4.21 -1.75
CA PRO A 118 -13.33 -3.05 -2.56
C PRO A 118 -12.97 -3.26 -4.04
N LYS A 119 -13.95 -3.69 -4.85
CA LYS A 119 -13.73 -4.12 -6.25
C LYS A 119 -13.21 -3.01 -7.15
N ASP A 120 -13.44 -1.76 -6.79
CA ASP A 120 -12.94 -0.56 -7.46
C ASP A 120 -11.45 -0.32 -7.18
N ARG A 121 -10.92 -0.74 -6.02
CA ARG A 121 -9.53 -0.46 -5.61
C ARG A 121 -8.63 -1.67 -5.53
N VAL A 122 -9.19 -2.87 -5.44
CA VAL A 122 -8.42 -4.11 -5.24
C VAL A 122 -8.66 -5.08 -6.38
N TRP A 123 -7.57 -5.63 -6.91
CA TRP A 123 -7.59 -6.67 -7.92
C TRP A 123 -6.78 -7.89 -7.47
N VAL A 124 -7.31 -9.09 -7.70
CA VAL A 124 -6.59 -10.35 -7.48
C VAL A 124 -5.98 -10.79 -8.80
N PHE A 125 -4.66 -10.85 -8.88
CA PHE A 125 -3.94 -11.33 -10.06
C PHE A 125 -3.93 -12.86 -10.10
N GLU A 126 -4.62 -13.45 -11.07
CA GLU A 126 -4.80 -14.90 -11.17
C GLU A 126 -3.72 -15.60 -12.03
N GLY A 127 -2.94 -14.85 -12.82
CA GLY A 127 -1.81 -15.39 -13.60
C GLY A 127 -0.61 -15.81 -12.75
N SER A 128 0.41 -16.44 -13.35
CA SER A 128 1.64 -16.87 -12.66
C SER A 128 2.53 -15.70 -12.18
N GLU A 129 3.40 -15.94 -11.19
CA GLU A 129 4.38 -14.93 -10.74
C GLU A 129 5.32 -14.47 -11.88
N ASP A 130 5.62 -15.36 -12.84
CA ASP A 130 6.43 -14.99 -14.01
C ASP A 130 5.66 -14.14 -15.02
N SER A 131 4.37 -14.45 -15.24
CA SER A 131 3.51 -13.59 -16.06
C SER A 131 3.34 -12.20 -15.42
N TRP A 132 3.28 -12.13 -14.09
CA TRP A 132 3.24 -10.87 -13.34
C TRP A 132 4.46 -9.99 -13.61
N LYS A 133 5.68 -10.53 -13.60
CA LYS A 133 6.90 -9.75 -13.88
C LYS A 133 6.81 -9.05 -15.24
N SER A 134 6.39 -9.80 -16.26
CA SER A 134 6.22 -9.28 -17.62
C SER A 134 5.08 -8.28 -17.67
N PHE A 135 3.94 -8.57 -17.04
CA PHE A 135 2.75 -7.72 -16.98
C PHE A 135 3.09 -6.35 -16.38
N ARG A 136 3.71 -6.35 -15.21
CA ARG A 136 4.11 -5.15 -14.46
C ARG A 136 5.02 -4.24 -15.28
N ALA A 137 6.07 -4.81 -15.89
CA ALA A 137 7.01 -4.06 -16.71
C ALA A 137 6.33 -3.39 -17.93
N ARG A 138 5.39 -4.11 -18.59
CA ARG A 138 4.63 -3.55 -19.71
C ARG A 138 3.67 -2.46 -19.26
N LEU A 139 2.97 -2.66 -18.14
CA LEU A 139 2.07 -1.66 -17.57
C LEU A 139 2.81 -0.35 -17.26
N GLN A 140 3.95 -0.42 -16.58
CA GLN A 140 4.76 0.76 -16.28
C GLN A 140 5.27 1.43 -17.56
N LYS A 141 5.76 0.66 -18.54
CA LYS A 141 6.23 1.18 -19.83
C LYS A 141 5.13 1.88 -20.62
N ASN A 142 3.94 1.30 -20.67
CA ASN A 142 2.81 1.87 -21.41
C ASN A 142 2.30 3.16 -20.74
N LEU A 143 2.31 3.22 -19.41
CA LEU A 143 1.96 4.44 -18.65
C LEU A 143 3.02 5.54 -18.78
N ALA A 144 4.31 5.17 -18.72
CA ALA A 144 5.42 6.12 -18.89
C ALA A 144 5.38 6.84 -20.24
N ARG A 145 5.01 6.13 -21.33
CA ARG A 145 4.78 6.73 -22.67
C ARG A 145 3.69 7.80 -22.68
N ARG A 146 2.82 7.81 -21.68
CA ARG A 146 1.73 8.78 -21.50
C ARG A 146 2.03 9.78 -20.36
N CYS A 147 3.30 9.87 -19.95
CA CYS A 147 3.76 10.72 -18.86
C CYS A 147 3.07 10.44 -17.51
N ILE A 148 2.69 9.19 -17.28
CA ILE A 148 2.16 8.71 -16.00
C ILE A 148 3.25 7.88 -15.32
N ASP A 149 3.78 8.38 -14.20
CA ASP A 149 4.70 7.64 -13.33
C ASP A 149 3.88 6.71 -12.44
N LEU A 150 4.05 5.39 -12.63
CA LEU A 150 3.42 4.33 -11.83
C LEU A 150 4.49 3.55 -11.08
N ARG A 151 4.37 3.51 -9.76
CA ARG A 151 5.30 2.80 -8.87
C ARG A 151 4.55 1.78 -8.03
N PHE A 152 5.23 0.67 -7.75
CA PHE A 152 4.69 -0.37 -6.88
C PHE A 152 5.29 -0.26 -5.49
N VAL A 153 4.43 -0.43 -4.49
CA VAL A 153 4.81 -0.42 -3.07
C VAL A 153 4.49 -1.80 -2.50
N LEU A 154 5.49 -2.45 -1.91
CA LEU A 154 5.35 -3.81 -1.42
C LEU A 154 4.61 -3.82 -0.09
N LEU A 155 3.42 -4.40 -0.01
CA LEU A 155 2.75 -4.67 1.26
C LEU A 155 3.19 -6.03 1.79
N VAL A 156 3.74 -6.06 3.00
CA VAL A 156 4.13 -7.31 3.66
C VAL A 156 3.62 -7.39 5.08
N GLY A 157 3.27 -8.61 5.48
CA GLY A 157 2.96 -8.89 6.86
C GLY A 157 4.20 -8.77 7.76
N PRO A 158 4.00 -8.63 9.08
CA PRO A 158 5.07 -8.52 10.08
C PRO A 158 5.92 -9.78 10.28
N ASP A 159 5.79 -10.81 9.43
CA ASP A 159 6.75 -11.93 9.32
C ASP A 159 7.95 -11.60 8.44
N TRP A 160 7.76 -10.68 7.50
CA TRP A 160 8.75 -10.33 6.47
C TRP A 160 9.63 -9.16 6.91
N ILE A 161 9.20 -8.45 7.96
CA ILE A 161 9.90 -7.32 8.55
C ILE A 161 9.92 -7.55 10.06
N SER A 162 11.13 -7.56 10.61
CA SER A 162 11.41 -7.74 12.03
C SER A 162 12.60 -6.87 12.42
N SER A 163 12.84 -6.77 13.72
CA SER A 163 14.02 -6.10 14.27
C SER A 163 15.36 -6.69 13.80
N ARG A 164 15.35 -7.90 13.22
CA ARG A 164 16.54 -8.63 12.77
C ARG A 164 16.73 -8.65 11.26
N ALA A 165 15.64 -8.52 10.50
CA ALA A 165 15.66 -8.59 9.04
C ALA A 165 14.46 -7.85 8.46
N ALA A 166 14.70 -7.09 7.39
CA ALA A 166 13.66 -6.49 6.58
C ALA A 166 13.77 -7.05 5.16
N SER A 167 12.63 -7.39 4.55
CA SER A 167 12.59 -7.84 3.16
C SER A 167 12.91 -6.69 2.22
N ASP A 168 13.79 -6.92 1.25
CA ASP A 168 14.13 -5.93 0.23
C ASP A 168 12.98 -5.81 -0.80
N PRO A 169 12.28 -4.66 -0.88
CA PRO A 169 11.21 -4.45 -1.86
C PRO A 169 11.69 -4.55 -3.32
N LYS A 170 12.99 -4.37 -3.58
CA LYS A 170 13.57 -4.48 -4.93
C LYS A 170 13.47 -5.89 -5.50
N SER A 171 13.37 -6.94 -4.67
CA SER A 171 13.15 -8.30 -5.17
C SER A 171 11.82 -8.46 -5.90
N TRP A 172 10.87 -7.55 -5.64
CA TRP A 172 9.58 -7.43 -6.29
C TRP A 172 9.51 -6.22 -7.24
N ASP A 173 10.65 -5.54 -7.45
CA ASP A 173 10.78 -4.27 -8.17
C ASP A 173 9.71 -3.26 -7.72
N CYS A 174 9.61 -3.18 -6.40
CA CYS A 174 8.85 -2.18 -5.66
C CYS A 174 9.82 -1.13 -5.10
N VAL A 175 9.34 0.10 -4.95
CA VAL A 175 10.17 1.24 -4.54
C VAL A 175 10.36 1.32 -3.03
N GLU A 176 9.41 0.80 -2.26
CA GLU A 176 9.43 0.78 -0.80
C GLU A 176 8.59 -0.40 -0.28
N ALA A 177 8.70 -0.69 1.02
CA ALA A 177 7.91 -1.71 1.70
C ALA A 177 7.05 -1.10 2.81
N LEU A 178 5.81 -1.56 2.93
CA LEU A 178 4.84 -1.18 3.94
C LEU A 178 4.49 -2.37 4.82
N THR A 179 4.33 -2.09 6.12
CA THR A 179 3.84 -3.06 7.08
C THR A 179 3.03 -2.37 8.18
N SER A 180 2.30 -3.17 8.96
CA SER A 180 1.53 -2.69 10.11
C SER A 180 1.39 -3.80 11.13
N ASP A 181 1.23 -3.40 12.39
CA ASP A 181 0.96 -4.28 13.52
C ASP A 181 -0.54 -4.53 13.75
N VAL A 182 -1.40 -4.06 12.83
CA VAL A 182 -2.86 -4.21 12.94
C VAL A 182 -3.32 -5.67 12.97
N SER A 183 -2.63 -6.55 12.26
CA SER A 183 -2.99 -7.97 12.16
C SER A 183 -2.34 -8.82 13.26
N ARG A 184 -1.17 -8.40 13.76
CA ARG A 184 -0.42 -9.05 14.84
C ARG A 184 0.72 -8.14 15.35
N PRO A 185 1.24 -8.39 16.56
CA PRO A 185 2.38 -7.64 17.09
C PRO A 185 3.64 -7.72 16.23
N VAL A 186 4.48 -6.69 16.32
CA VAL A 186 5.83 -6.60 15.73
C VAL A 186 6.88 -6.47 16.83
N ASP A 187 8.08 -7.01 16.59
CA ASP A 187 9.19 -7.01 17.57
C ASP A 187 10.03 -5.70 17.57
N PHE A 188 9.68 -4.75 16.70
CA PHE A 188 10.31 -3.44 16.59
C PHE A 188 9.42 -2.30 17.08
N ARG A 189 8.24 -2.59 17.65
CA ARG A 189 7.38 -1.59 18.29
C ARG A 189 7.49 -1.65 19.81
N TYR A 190 7.80 -0.51 20.41
CA TYR A 190 7.76 -0.28 21.85
C TYR A 190 6.62 0.70 22.19
N PRO A 191 6.21 0.83 23.46
CA PRO A 191 5.08 1.70 23.84
C PRO A 191 5.20 3.15 23.35
N TYR A 192 6.42 3.69 23.27
CA TYR A 192 6.67 5.10 22.94
C TYR A 192 7.67 5.30 21.80
N SER A 193 8.11 4.23 21.15
CA SER A 193 9.14 4.33 20.11
C SER A 193 9.09 3.14 19.15
N LEU A 194 9.72 3.31 18.00
CA LEU A 194 9.94 2.26 17.03
C LEU A 194 11.44 2.03 16.89
N ARG A 195 11.86 0.77 16.99
CA ARG A 195 13.25 0.37 16.76
C ARG A 195 13.58 0.56 15.29
N GLN A 196 14.71 1.19 15.00
CA GLN A 196 15.24 1.25 13.64
C GLN A 196 15.43 -0.17 13.08
N LEU A 197 14.95 -0.38 11.85
CA LEU A 197 15.13 -1.65 11.16
C LEU A 197 16.52 -1.73 10.50
N PRO A 198 17.08 -2.93 10.33
CA PRO A 198 18.33 -3.11 9.60
C PRO A 198 18.26 -2.47 8.21
N ALA A 199 19.32 -1.73 7.83
CA ALA A 199 19.46 -1.05 6.54
C ALA A 199 18.36 -0.01 6.20
N CYS A 200 17.57 0.43 7.17
CA CYS A 200 16.56 1.48 7.02
C CYS A 200 16.96 2.75 7.76
N SER A 201 16.42 3.90 7.35
CA SER A 201 16.48 5.14 8.14
C SER A 201 15.63 5.04 9.42
N MET A 202 15.72 6.06 10.27
CA MET A 202 14.79 6.22 11.39
C MET A 202 13.36 6.39 10.88
N TRP A 203 12.39 5.93 11.66
CA TRP A 203 10.98 6.07 11.33
C TRP A 203 10.56 7.53 11.30
N GLU A 204 9.83 7.91 10.26
CA GLU A 204 9.27 9.25 10.10
C GLU A 204 7.73 9.17 10.25
N PRO A 205 7.11 10.13 10.96
CA PRO A 205 5.67 10.24 10.98
C PRO A 205 5.13 10.43 9.55
N CYS A 206 4.09 9.68 9.19
CA CYS A 206 3.36 9.96 7.95
C CYS A 206 2.50 11.20 8.16
N SER A 207 2.49 12.11 7.19
CA SER A 207 1.54 13.23 7.16
C SER A 207 0.14 12.68 6.98
N LEU A 208 -0.63 12.58 8.06
CA LEU A 208 -2.05 12.21 8.01
C LEU A 208 -2.86 13.41 7.49
N GLN A 209 -4.00 13.12 6.85
CA GLN A 209 -4.94 14.13 6.37
C GLN A 209 -5.30 15.12 7.48
N GLY A 210 -5.04 16.41 7.25
CA GLY A 210 -5.61 17.51 8.03
C GLY A 210 -4.64 18.46 8.72
N ASP A 211 -3.37 18.10 8.89
CA ASP A 211 -2.40 19.00 9.53
C ASP A 211 -1.71 19.88 8.47
N ALA A 212 -2.47 20.84 7.94
CA ALA A 212 -1.82 22.03 7.38
C ALA A 212 -1.09 22.73 8.54
N PRO A 213 0.24 22.85 8.53
CA PRO A 213 0.91 23.71 9.50
C PRO A 213 0.37 25.13 9.31
N PRO A 214 0.06 25.89 10.37
CA PRO A 214 -0.23 27.31 10.22
C PRO A 214 0.95 27.95 9.48
N SER A 215 0.62 28.60 8.37
CA SER A 215 1.52 29.40 7.55
C SER A 215 2.52 30.14 8.42
N LYS A 216 3.79 29.72 8.39
CA LYS A 216 4.91 30.47 8.96
C LYS A 216 5.28 31.59 8.00
N VAL A 217 4.50 32.66 8.04
CA VAL A 217 5.07 34.00 7.87
C VAL A 217 5.77 34.34 9.18
N ALA A 218 7.05 34.73 9.07
CA ALA A 218 7.95 35.21 10.12
C ALA A 218 8.37 34.15 11.16
N ILE A 219 9.65 33.73 11.14
CA ILE A 219 10.72 34.31 11.97
C ILE A 219 12.06 33.97 11.29
N ASP A 220 12.78 35.01 10.88
CA ASP A 220 14.17 34.94 10.42
C ASP A 220 15.15 35.02 11.60
N ALA A 221 16.35 34.48 11.33
CA ALA A 221 17.67 34.76 11.90
C ALA A 221 18.06 34.12 13.25
N ALA A 222 19.01 33.17 13.20
CA ALA A 222 20.41 33.45 13.55
C ALA A 222 21.35 32.23 13.33
N ALA A 223 22.46 32.49 12.61
CA ALA A 223 23.79 31.85 12.60
C ALA A 223 23.91 30.34 12.28
N GLY A 224 24.73 29.84 11.36
CA GLY A 224 25.91 30.38 10.68
C GLY A 224 27.15 29.53 11.00
N LYS A 225 27.53 28.58 10.12
CA LYS A 225 28.92 28.32 9.63
C LYS A 225 29.00 27.12 8.67
N SER A 226 29.94 27.27 7.73
CA SER A 226 30.24 26.50 6.51
C SER A 226 31.15 25.28 6.76
N LEU A 227 31.04 24.23 5.92
CA LEU A 227 32.15 23.60 5.16
C LEU A 227 31.61 22.56 4.16
N SER A 228 32.23 22.49 2.98
CA SER A 228 31.81 21.79 1.76
C SER A 228 32.53 20.43 1.53
N PRO A 229 32.46 19.81 0.34
CA PRO A 229 31.60 18.66 0.02
C PRO A 229 32.36 17.32 -0.03
N GLN A 230 31.72 16.23 0.37
CA GLN A 230 32.20 14.88 0.04
C GLN A 230 31.21 14.18 -0.89
N HIS A 231 31.74 13.82 -2.06
CA HIS A 231 31.15 12.87 -3.00
C HIS A 231 30.92 11.53 -2.28
N HIS A 232 29.65 11.23 -1.98
CA HIS A 232 29.20 9.87 -1.71
C HIS A 232 28.08 9.54 -2.68
N GLN A 233 28.26 8.42 -3.37
CA GLN A 233 27.25 7.79 -4.20
C GLN A 233 25.96 7.60 -3.37
N PRO A 234 24.75 7.76 -3.95
CA PRO A 234 23.53 7.58 -3.17
C PRO A 234 23.37 6.10 -2.82
N ALA A 235 23.61 5.77 -1.56
CA ALA A 235 23.09 4.55 -0.95
C ALA A 235 21.56 4.59 -1.13
N THR A 236 21.00 3.56 -1.78
CA THR A 236 19.56 3.46 -1.96
C THR A 236 18.93 3.17 -0.60
N PHE A 237 18.29 4.17 0.00
CA PHE A 237 17.61 4.03 1.28
C PHE A 237 16.40 3.10 1.15
N LEU A 238 16.31 2.09 2.01
CA LEU A 238 15.08 1.34 2.22
C LEU A 238 14.17 2.17 3.13
N THR A 239 13.05 2.64 2.59
CA THR A 239 12.01 3.26 3.41
C THR A 239 11.05 2.16 3.81
N ALA A 240 11.00 1.86 5.10
CA ALA A 240 9.91 1.12 5.70
C ALA A 240 9.03 2.13 6.42
N ARG A 241 7.71 2.11 6.18
CA ARG A 241 6.76 2.92 6.93
C ARG A 241 5.85 2.00 7.73
N LEU A 242 5.75 2.28 9.03
CA LEU A 242 4.87 1.56 9.94
C LEU A 242 3.66 2.46 10.18
N PHE A 243 2.51 1.99 9.74
CA PHE A 243 1.24 2.63 10.08
C PHE A 243 0.77 2.10 11.44
N PRO A 244 0.70 2.97 12.47
CA PRO A 244 0.29 2.54 13.79
C PRO A 244 -1.20 2.17 13.79
N ARG A 245 -1.56 1.14 14.55
CA ARG A 245 -2.94 0.93 14.99
C ARG A 245 -3.50 2.22 15.63
N ILE A 246 -4.52 2.82 15.03
CA ILE A 246 -5.32 3.84 15.69
C ILE A 246 -6.09 3.12 16.80
N GLN A 247 -5.75 3.38 18.06
CA GLN A 247 -6.66 3.05 19.15
C GLN A 247 -7.78 4.10 19.15
N PRO A 248 -9.07 3.72 19.25
CA PRO A 248 -10.07 4.69 19.63
C PRO A 248 -9.72 5.14 21.06
N GLU A 249 -9.27 6.38 21.21
CA GLU A 249 -9.11 6.96 22.54
C GLU A 249 -10.49 7.07 23.19
N ALA A 250 -10.79 6.10 24.06
CA ALA A 250 -11.70 6.32 25.15
C ALA A 250 -10.96 7.14 26.20
N LYS A 251 -11.22 8.45 26.26
CA LYS A 251 -11.24 9.20 27.53
C LYS A 251 -12.07 10.47 27.38
N GLN A 252 -13.16 10.46 28.13
CA GLN A 252 -13.91 11.63 28.56
C GLN A 252 -12.96 12.71 29.11
N SER A 253 -13.11 13.93 28.63
CA SER A 253 -12.72 15.11 29.38
C SER A 253 -13.80 16.18 29.17
N SER A 254 -14.53 16.40 30.25
CA SER A 254 -15.49 17.47 30.47
C SER A 254 -14.85 18.85 30.39
N TYR A 255 -15.63 19.84 29.91
CA TYR A 255 -15.79 21.24 30.36
C TYR A 255 -16.13 22.16 29.16
N PRO A 256 -16.71 23.35 29.37
CA PRO A 256 -18.14 23.58 29.44
C PRO A 256 -18.70 24.28 28.20
N LEU A 257 -20.03 24.18 28.03
CA LEU A 257 -20.84 24.94 27.08
C LEU A 257 -20.54 26.45 27.17
N CYS A 258 -19.95 27.00 26.12
CA CYS A 258 -20.00 28.44 25.86
C CYS A 258 -21.29 28.74 25.09
N ARG A 259 -22.22 29.41 25.77
CA ARG A 259 -23.46 29.93 25.19
C ARG A 259 -23.13 30.97 24.12
N SER A 260 -23.69 30.80 22.93
CA SER A 260 -24.03 31.92 22.05
C SER A 260 -25.53 31.87 21.76
N SER A 261 -26.12 33.06 21.81
CA SER A 261 -27.56 33.34 21.95
C SER A 261 -28.29 33.34 20.58
N PRO A 262 -29.47 33.98 20.48
CA PRO A 262 -30.75 33.37 20.14
C PRO A 262 -31.11 33.50 18.66
N LEU A 263 -31.95 32.61 18.13
CA LEU A 263 -32.74 32.91 16.93
C LEU A 263 -34.11 32.22 17.04
N GLY A 264 -35.14 33.05 16.99
CA GLY A 264 -36.52 32.66 17.16
C GLY A 264 -37.09 31.89 15.96
N SER A 265 -38.15 31.14 16.25
CA SER A 265 -39.16 30.75 15.29
C SER A 265 -40.42 30.36 16.08
N ALA A 266 -41.30 31.35 16.28
CA ALA A 266 -42.68 31.09 16.58
C ALA A 266 -43.41 30.88 15.26
N ARG A 267 -44.05 29.73 15.10
CA ARG A 267 -45.11 29.54 14.10
C ARG A 267 -46.35 30.31 14.53
N ARG A 268 -46.88 31.14 13.65
CA ARG A 268 -48.27 31.14 13.16
C ARG A 268 -48.38 32.07 11.97
#